data_AF-A0A9E3MS87-F1
#
_entry.id   AF-A0A9E3MS87-F1
#
_cell.length_a   1.000
_cell.length_b   1.000
_cell.length_c   1.000
_cell.angle_alpha   90.00
_cell.angle_beta   90.00
_cell.angle_gamma   90.00
#
_symmetry.space_group_name_H-M   'P 1'
#
loop_
_entity.id
_entity.type
_entity.pdbx_description
1 polymer ?
#
loop_
_entity_poly.entity_id
_entity_poly.type
_entity_poly.pdbx_seq_one_letter_code
_entity_poly.pdbx_strand_id
1 'polypeptide(L)'
;ACSGARTGDVLASQLTPLTSATALVSITIGGNDAGFADVMTTCVLQSDSSCLSRISTAKAYVDSTLPGQLDNVYSAISSRAPNAHVVVLGYPRFYQLGATCLGLSDTKRKAINDAADYLDTAIAKRAANHGFAWGDVRPTFTGHELCSGSAWLHSLNLLNIGESYHPTAAGQSGGYLPVLNSAA
;
A
#
# COMPACT_ATOMS: atom_id res chain seq x y z
N ALA A 1 -4.19 6.71 11.91
CA ALA A 1 -4.50 6.24 10.55
C ALA A 1 -6.00 6.34 10.31
N CYS A 2 -6.43 6.55 9.06
CA CYS A 2 -7.84 6.64 8.67
C CYS A 2 -8.04 5.94 7.32
N SER A 3 -9.15 5.21 7.14
CA SER A 3 -9.47 4.54 5.87
C SER A 3 -9.67 5.56 4.75
N GLY A 4 -9.23 5.23 3.54
CA GLY A 4 -9.33 6.11 2.37
C GLY A 4 -8.36 7.30 2.36
N ALA A 5 -7.54 7.48 3.40
CA ALA A 5 -6.62 8.61 3.50
C ALA A 5 -5.64 8.68 2.33
N ARG A 6 -5.46 9.90 1.82
CA ARG A 6 -4.41 10.34 0.90
C ARG A 6 -3.36 11.15 1.65
N THR A 7 -2.25 11.46 0.99
CA THR A 7 -1.17 12.28 1.56
C THR A 7 -1.67 13.63 2.10
N GLY A 8 -2.61 14.28 1.40
CA GLY A 8 -3.25 15.52 1.85
C GLY A 8 -4.01 15.38 3.18
N ASP A 9 -4.70 14.25 3.39
CA ASP A 9 -5.44 14.00 4.64
C ASP A 9 -4.51 13.80 5.83
N VAL A 10 -3.36 13.15 5.59
CA VAL A 10 -2.32 12.99 6.61
C VAL A 10 -1.84 14.37 7.07
N LEU A 11 -1.45 15.23 6.12
CA LEU A 11 -1.00 16.59 6.39
C LEU A 11 -2.06 17.43 7.14
N ALA A 12 -3.32 17.30 6.74
CA ALA A 12 -4.41 18.11 7.28
C ALA A 12 -4.85 17.69 8.69
N SER A 13 -4.79 16.39 9.02
CA SER A 13 -5.53 15.88 10.19
C SER A 13 -4.82 14.82 11.04
N GLN A 14 -3.73 14.21 10.57
CA GLN A 14 -3.14 13.05 11.26
C GLN A 14 -1.80 13.35 11.95
N LEU A 15 -1.23 14.54 11.72
CA LEU A 15 0.06 14.92 12.31
C LEU A 15 -0.06 15.64 13.67
N THR A 16 -1.27 15.97 14.12
CA THR A 16 -1.50 16.69 15.41
C THR A 16 -0.85 16.02 16.62
N PRO A 17 -0.83 14.69 16.77
CA PRO A 17 -0.19 14.04 17.92
C PRO A 17 1.34 14.06 17.88
N LEU A 18 1.97 14.39 16.74
CA LEU A 18 3.43 14.36 16.61
C LEU A 18 4.07 15.53 17.36
N THR A 19 5.08 15.20 18.14
CA THR A 19 5.88 16.15 18.93
C THR A 19 7.35 15.75 18.94
N SER A 20 8.21 16.62 19.44
CA SER A 20 9.64 16.31 19.64
C SER A 20 9.90 15.13 20.58
N ALA A 21 8.92 14.73 21.41
CA ALA A 21 9.00 13.55 22.28
C ALA A 21 8.55 12.25 21.59
N THR A 22 8.06 12.33 20.34
CA THR A 22 7.67 11.13 19.58
C THR A 22 8.91 10.31 19.27
N ALA A 23 8.90 9.03 19.67
CA ALA A 23 10.03 8.12 19.48
C ALA A 23 9.89 7.23 18.23
N LEU A 24 8.64 6.92 17.81
CA LEU A 24 8.36 6.04 16.69
C LEU A 24 7.16 6.55 15.89
N VAL A 25 7.27 6.55 14.56
CA VAL A 25 6.17 6.78 13.63
C VAL A 25 6.14 5.65 12.61
N SER A 26 4.98 5.03 12.42
CA SER A 26 4.75 4.06 11.34
C SER A 26 3.73 4.60 10.35
N ILE A 27 3.95 4.44 9.04
CA ILE A 27 3.02 4.93 8.01
C ILE A 27 2.94 4.01 6.79
N THR A 28 1.72 3.82 6.29
CA THR A 28 1.40 3.30 4.95
C THR A 28 0.56 4.37 4.24
N ILE A 29 1.04 4.94 3.14
CA ILE A 29 0.32 6.00 2.42
C ILE A 29 0.72 6.01 0.93
N GLY A 30 -0.13 6.57 0.07
CA GLY A 30 0.13 6.73 -1.37
C GLY A 30 -0.72 5.85 -2.28
N GLY A 31 -1.22 4.70 -1.79
CA GLY A 31 -2.10 3.84 -2.60
C GLY A 31 -3.40 4.52 -3.04
N ASN A 32 -4.04 5.27 -2.14
CA ASN A 32 -5.26 6.03 -2.45
C ASN A 32 -5.00 7.25 -3.34
N ASP A 33 -3.82 7.86 -3.23
CA ASP A 33 -3.37 8.96 -4.10
C ASP A 33 -3.24 8.47 -5.55
N ALA A 34 -2.62 7.31 -5.76
CA ALA A 34 -2.51 6.65 -7.07
C ALA A 34 -3.85 6.09 -7.60
N GLY A 35 -4.92 6.13 -6.79
CA GLY A 35 -6.26 5.70 -7.18
C GLY A 35 -6.44 4.18 -7.19
N PHE A 36 -5.76 3.45 -6.30
CA PHE A 36 -5.82 1.98 -6.26
C PHE A 36 -7.25 1.42 -6.17
N ALA A 37 -8.13 2.02 -5.35
CA ALA A 37 -9.53 1.57 -5.25
C ALA A 37 -10.29 1.65 -6.60
N ASP A 38 -10.03 2.70 -7.39
CA ASP A 38 -10.64 2.89 -8.71
C ASP A 38 -10.03 1.95 -9.77
N VAL A 39 -8.72 1.67 -9.66
CA VAL A 39 -8.05 0.61 -10.43
C VAL A 39 -8.73 -0.74 -10.17
N MET A 40 -8.88 -1.13 -8.90
CA MET A 40 -9.48 -2.42 -8.56
C MET A 40 -10.94 -2.51 -8.99
N THR A 41 -11.71 -1.43 -8.82
CA THR A 41 -13.10 -1.36 -9.32
C THR A 41 -13.16 -1.58 -10.83
N THR A 42 -12.30 -0.89 -11.59
CA THR A 42 -12.21 -1.05 -13.05
C THR A 42 -11.81 -2.48 -13.42
N CYS A 43 -10.82 -3.05 -12.74
CA CYS A 43 -10.34 -4.40 -13.02
C CYS A 43 -11.38 -5.49 -12.71
N VAL A 44 -12.21 -5.29 -11.68
CA VAL A 44 -13.32 -6.20 -11.35
C VAL A 44 -14.44 -6.11 -12.37
N LEU A 45 -14.82 -4.90 -12.78
CA LEU A 45 -16.06 -4.69 -13.54
C LEU A 45 -15.87 -4.65 -15.07
N GLN A 46 -14.66 -4.41 -15.55
CA GLN A 46 -14.41 -4.16 -16.98
C GLN A 46 -13.46 -5.20 -17.60
N SER A 47 -13.09 -5.01 -18.87
CA SER A 47 -12.19 -5.90 -19.61
C SER A 47 -10.75 -5.87 -19.09
N ASP A 48 -9.93 -6.82 -19.54
CA ASP A 48 -8.48 -6.82 -19.31
C ASP A 48 -7.84 -5.53 -19.88
N SER A 49 -8.25 -5.10 -21.07
CA SER A 49 -7.73 -3.87 -21.68
C SER A 49 -8.04 -2.61 -20.85
N SER A 50 -9.27 -2.47 -20.32
CA SER A 50 -9.64 -1.36 -19.44
C SER A 50 -8.85 -1.39 -18.14
N CYS A 51 -8.68 -2.58 -17.52
CA CYS A 51 -7.88 -2.75 -16.31
C CYS A 51 -6.42 -2.32 -16.53
N LEU A 52 -5.78 -2.82 -17.59
CA LEU A 52 -4.39 -2.50 -17.93
C LEU A 52 -4.21 -1.01 -18.24
N SER A 53 -5.14 -0.41 -18.97
CA SER A 53 -5.14 1.03 -19.23
C SER A 53 -5.24 1.83 -17.93
N ARG A 54 -6.13 1.43 -17.02
CA ARG A 54 -6.31 2.12 -15.75
C ARG A 54 -5.11 1.99 -14.82
N ILE A 55 -4.45 0.82 -14.81
CA ILE A 55 -3.15 0.60 -14.15
C ILE A 55 -2.07 1.49 -14.75
N SER A 56 -2.01 1.62 -16.07
CA SER A 56 -1.04 2.51 -16.74
C SER A 56 -1.19 3.96 -16.27
N THR A 57 -2.43 4.47 -16.20
CA THR A 57 -2.72 5.80 -15.64
C THR A 57 -2.26 5.93 -14.18
N ALA A 58 -2.48 4.91 -13.35
CA ALA A 58 -2.01 4.92 -11.97
C ALA A 58 -0.48 4.94 -11.88
N LYS A 59 0.23 4.17 -12.71
CA LYS A 59 1.70 4.20 -12.77
C LYS A 59 2.23 5.56 -13.21
N ALA A 60 1.60 6.19 -14.19
CA ALA A 60 1.97 7.56 -14.60
C ALA A 60 1.79 8.59 -13.46
N TYR A 61 0.78 8.42 -12.60
CA TYR A 61 0.63 9.24 -11.39
C TYR A 61 1.75 8.96 -10.37
N VAL A 62 2.11 7.68 -10.18
CA VAL A 62 3.23 7.27 -9.32
C VAL A 62 4.55 7.88 -9.79
N ASP A 63 4.75 8.07 -11.08
CA ASP A 63 5.97 8.68 -11.61
C ASP A 63 6.00 10.20 -11.48
N SER A 64 4.88 10.85 -11.81
CA SER A 64 4.83 12.30 -12.01
C SER A 64 4.45 13.09 -10.76
N THR A 65 3.62 12.52 -9.90
CA THR A 65 2.90 13.29 -8.86
C THR A 65 3.14 12.74 -7.46
N LEU A 66 2.99 11.42 -7.27
CA LEU A 66 3.11 10.80 -5.96
C LEU A 66 4.43 11.12 -5.22
N PRO A 67 5.60 11.23 -5.88
CA PRO A 67 6.84 11.54 -5.17
C PRO A 67 6.70 12.88 -4.44
N GLY A 68 6.38 13.99 -5.11
CA GLY A 68 6.25 15.29 -4.43
C GLY A 68 5.28 15.26 -3.24
N GLN A 69 4.18 14.52 -3.37
CA GLN A 69 3.20 14.33 -2.30
C GLN A 69 3.75 13.58 -1.08
N LEU A 70 4.52 12.52 -1.30
CA LEU A 70 5.21 11.80 -0.23
C LEU A 70 6.27 12.68 0.45
N ASP A 71 6.94 13.57 -0.30
CA ASP A 71 8.01 14.43 0.26
C ASP A 71 7.40 15.38 1.27
N ASN A 72 6.24 15.95 0.93
CA ASN A 72 5.52 16.86 1.79
C ASN A 72 5.14 16.18 3.11
N VAL A 73 4.61 14.95 3.07
CA VAL A 73 4.26 14.18 4.27
C VAL A 73 5.51 13.86 5.09
N TYR A 74 6.57 13.35 4.45
CA TYR A 74 7.77 12.91 5.16
C TYR A 74 8.53 14.08 5.79
N SER A 75 8.65 15.20 5.08
CA SER A 75 9.21 16.45 5.63
C SER A 75 8.40 16.95 6.82
N ALA A 76 7.07 16.87 6.73
CA ALA A 76 6.17 17.30 7.79
C ALA A 76 6.24 16.40 9.04
N ILE A 77 6.52 15.10 8.87
CA ILE A 77 6.81 14.17 9.98
C ILE A 77 8.15 14.56 10.62
N SER A 78 9.23 14.67 9.85
CA SER A 78 10.57 15.03 10.36
C SER A 78 10.57 16.37 11.10
N SER A 79 9.81 17.35 10.60
CA SER A 79 9.70 18.67 11.24
C SER A 79 8.98 18.62 12.60
N ARG A 80 7.97 17.76 12.76
CA ARG A 80 7.17 17.68 13.99
C ARG A 80 7.74 16.70 15.02
N ALA A 81 8.35 15.63 14.54
CA ALA A 81 8.91 14.54 15.33
C ALA A 81 10.40 14.31 14.95
N PRO A 82 11.28 15.30 15.16
CA PRO A 82 12.68 15.24 14.71
C PRO A 82 13.51 14.12 15.35
N ASN A 83 13.04 13.55 16.47
CA ASN A 83 13.72 12.47 17.18
C ASN A 83 13.09 11.09 16.93
N ALA A 84 12.01 11.02 16.13
CA ALA A 84 11.33 9.77 15.88
C ALA A 84 12.10 8.90 14.90
N HIS A 85 12.20 7.61 15.21
CA HIS A 85 12.45 6.61 14.19
C HIS A 85 11.19 6.44 13.34
N VAL A 86 11.32 6.49 12.02
CA VAL A 86 10.16 6.45 11.11
C VAL A 86 10.25 5.21 10.24
N VAL A 87 9.19 4.39 10.29
CA VAL A 87 9.03 3.19 9.47
C VAL A 87 7.93 3.42 8.45
N VAL A 88 8.29 3.40 7.17
CA VAL A 88 7.34 3.41 6.06
C VAL A 88 7.12 1.97 5.61
N LEU A 89 5.91 1.45 5.75
CA LEU A 89 5.56 0.10 5.34
C LEU A 89 4.96 0.10 3.93
N GLY A 90 5.25 -0.95 3.16
CA GLY A 90 4.74 -1.15 1.82
C GLY A 90 3.35 -1.80 1.75
N TYR A 91 2.99 -2.20 0.54
CA TYR A 91 1.77 -2.92 0.23
C TYR A 91 2.09 -4.33 -0.27
N PRO A 92 1.29 -5.35 0.08
CA PRO A 92 1.55 -6.71 -0.38
C PRO A 92 1.24 -6.84 -1.88
N ARG A 93 1.79 -7.89 -2.49
CA ARG A 93 1.22 -8.40 -3.73
C ARG A 93 -0.15 -8.99 -3.44
N PHE A 94 -1.10 -8.77 -4.35
CA PHE A 94 -2.49 -9.13 -4.10
C PHE A 94 -2.80 -10.58 -4.46
N TYR A 95 -2.10 -11.15 -5.45
CA TYR A 95 -2.44 -12.45 -6.01
C TYR A 95 -1.26 -13.40 -6.09
N GLN A 96 -1.50 -14.67 -5.78
CA GLN A 96 -0.63 -15.76 -6.19
C GLN A 96 -0.89 -16.06 -7.68
N LEU A 97 0.17 -16.10 -8.47
CA LEU A 97 0.12 -16.41 -9.90
C LEU A 97 0.37 -17.89 -10.16
N GLY A 98 -0.09 -18.40 -11.30
CA GLY A 98 0.11 -19.81 -11.69
C GLY A 98 -0.77 -20.83 -10.94
N ALA A 99 -1.72 -20.36 -10.13
CA ALA A 99 -2.72 -21.17 -9.46
C ALA A 99 -4.10 -21.01 -10.12
N THR A 100 -4.90 -22.07 -10.14
CA THR A 100 -6.31 -21.99 -10.53
C THR A 100 -7.05 -21.11 -9.54
N CYS A 101 -7.62 -20.01 -10.02
CA CYS A 101 -8.31 -19.05 -9.18
C CYS A 101 -9.50 -18.44 -9.89
N LEU A 102 -10.65 -18.43 -9.21
CA LEU A 102 -11.86 -17.81 -9.72
C LEU A 102 -11.78 -16.28 -9.60
N GLY A 103 -12.40 -15.58 -10.55
CA GLY A 103 -12.47 -14.12 -10.58
C GLY A 103 -11.60 -13.53 -11.68
N LEU A 104 -10.66 -12.65 -11.31
CA LEU A 104 -9.83 -11.92 -12.28
C LEU A 104 -8.98 -12.87 -13.14
N SER A 105 -8.74 -12.50 -14.40
CA SER A 105 -7.82 -13.22 -15.27
C SER A 105 -6.38 -13.15 -14.74
N ASP A 106 -5.54 -14.11 -15.16
CA ASP A 106 -4.11 -14.10 -14.84
C ASP A 106 -3.42 -12.81 -15.32
N THR A 107 -3.84 -12.27 -16.48
CA THR A 107 -3.38 -10.99 -17.02
C THR A 107 -3.59 -9.85 -16.03
N LYS A 108 -4.82 -9.71 -15.50
CA LYS A 108 -5.15 -8.67 -14.52
C LYS A 108 -4.41 -8.87 -13.22
N ARG A 109 -4.38 -10.10 -12.70
CA ARG A 109 -3.69 -10.44 -11.44
C ARG A 109 -2.20 -10.11 -11.52
N LYS A 110 -1.54 -10.48 -12.61
CA LYS A 110 -0.13 -10.12 -12.85
C LYS A 110 0.05 -8.61 -12.88
N ALA A 111 -0.77 -7.89 -13.65
CA ALA A 111 -0.63 -6.45 -13.78
C ALA A 111 -0.88 -5.69 -12.46
N ILE A 112 -1.80 -6.18 -11.63
CA ILE A 112 -2.06 -5.64 -10.28
C ILE A 112 -0.85 -5.85 -9.37
N ASN A 113 -0.24 -7.03 -9.38
CA ASN A 113 1.00 -7.29 -8.63
C ASN A 113 2.16 -6.42 -9.12
N ASP A 114 2.35 -6.33 -10.44
CA ASP A 114 3.39 -5.48 -11.03
C ASP A 114 3.18 -4.00 -10.64
N ALA A 115 1.92 -3.54 -10.53
CA ALA A 115 1.59 -2.19 -10.08
C ALA A 115 1.87 -1.98 -8.59
N ALA A 116 1.61 -2.98 -7.74
CA ALA A 116 1.97 -2.94 -6.31
C ALA A 116 3.49 -2.85 -6.15
N ASP A 117 4.25 -3.67 -6.86
CA ASP A 117 5.72 -3.62 -6.85
C ASP A 117 6.26 -2.26 -7.33
N TYR A 118 5.60 -1.68 -8.34
CA TYR A 118 5.96 -0.37 -8.87
C TYR A 118 5.73 0.75 -7.85
N LEU A 119 4.56 0.74 -7.20
CA LEU A 119 4.21 1.69 -6.14
C LEU A 119 5.20 1.58 -4.98
N ASP A 120 5.44 0.37 -4.49
CA ASP A 120 6.35 0.12 -3.37
C ASP A 120 7.79 0.54 -3.69
N THR A 121 8.26 0.34 -4.93
CA THR A 121 9.57 0.82 -5.35
C THR A 121 9.67 2.35 -5.26
N ALA A 122 8.63 3.07 -5.68
CA ALA A 122 8.58 4.53 -5.56
C ALA A 122 8.55 4.97 -4.09
N ILE A 123 7.71 4.35 -3.26
CA ILE A 123 7.61 4.68 -1.83
C ILE A 123 8.92 4.38 -1.11
N ALA A 124 9.53 3.20 -1.31
CA ALA A 124 10.80 2.81 -0.70
C ALA A 124 11.92 3.80 -1.03
N LYS A 125 12.01 4.23 -2.29
CA LYS A 125 12.97 5.27 -2.71
C LYS A 125 12.76 6.57 -1.93
N ARG A 126 11.51 6.96 -1.70
CA ARG A 126 11.17 8.19 -0.98
C ARG A 126 11.40 8.07 0.52
N ALA A 127 11.12 6.92 1.12
CA ALA A 127 11.48 6.64 2.50
C ALA A 127 13.01 6.76 2.70
N ALA A 128 13.79 6.12 1.82
CA ALA A 128 15.25 6.17 1.87
C ALA A 128 15.80 7.61 1.72
N ASN A 129 15.23 8.42 0.81
CA ASN A 129 15.64 9.81 0.65
C ASN A 129 15.41 10.69 1.90
N HIS A 130 14.51 10.29 2.79
CA HIS A 130 14.25 10.96 4.08
C HIS A 130 14.96 10.29 5.26
N GLY A 131 15.76 9.25 5.01
CA GLY A 131 16.42 8.48 6.07
C GLY A 131 15.46 7.60 6.88
N PHE A 132 14.25 7.35 6.36
CA PHE A 132 13.25 6.50 7.02
C PHE A 132 13.49 5.02 6.69
N ALA A 133 13.16 4.15 7.64
CA ALA A 133 13.21 2.70 7.44
C ALA A 133 12.10 2.25 6.48
N TRP A 134 12.43 1.29 5.61
CA TRP A 134 11.47 0.66 4.71
C TRP A 134 11.07 -0.72 5.24
N GLY A 135 9.77 -0.90 5.50
CA GLY A 135 9.18 -2.18 5.88
C GLY A 135 8.52 -2.86 4.68
N ASP A 136 9.26 -3.73 3.99
CA ASP A 136 8.71 -4.53 2.89
C ASP A 136 7.83 -5.66 3.42
N VAL A 137 6.53 -5.62 3.13
CA VAL A 137 5.57 -6.65 3.56
C VAL A 137 5.41 -7.79 2.54
N ARG A 138 5.94 -7.66 1.32
CA ARG A 138 5.77 -8.68 0.29
C ARG A 138 6.38 -10.03 0.69
N PRO A 139 7.56 -10.10 1.35
CA PRO A 139 8.09 -11.37 1.83
C PRO A 139 7.19 -12.06 2.86
N THR A 140 6.62 -11.33 3.83
CA THR A 140 5.74 -11.93 4.85
C THR A 140 4.37 -12.33 4.30
N PHE A 141 3.91 -11.67 3.24
CA PHE A 141 2.67 -12.03 2.54
C PHE A 141 2.85 -13.09 1.45
N THR A 142 4.09 -13.52 1.14
CA THR A 142 4.33 -14.58 0.14
C THR A 142 3.73 -15.90 0.61
N GLY A 143 2.86 -16.50 -0.19
CA GLY A 143 2.07 -17.69 0.17
C GLY A 143 0.77 -17.36 0.93
N HIS A 144 0.48 -16.08 1.12
CA HIS A 144 -0.72 -15.56 1.77
C HIS A 144 -1.45 -14.51 0.92
N GLU A 145 -1.13 -14.41 -0.38
CA GLU A 145 -1.89 -13.60 -1.32
C GLU A 145 -3.28 -14.19 -1.58
N LEU A 146 -4.16 -13.46 -2.27
CA LEU A 146 -5.37 -14.07 -2.85
C LEU A 146 -4.97 -15.20 -3.81
N CYS A 147 -5.82 -16.22 -3.93
CA CYS A 147 -5.54 -17.44 -4.70
C CYS A 147 -4.50 -18.40 -4.10
N SER A 148 -3.94 -18.11 -2.91
CA SER A 148 -2.95 -19.00 -2.26
C SER A 148 -3.52 -20.21 -1.52
N GLY A 149 -4.82 -20.18 -1.20
CA GLY A 149 -5.46 -21.15 -0.29
C GLY A 149 -5.30 -20.83 1.20
N SER A 150 -4.42 -19.89 1.55
CA SER A 150 -4.19 -19.40 2.92
C SER A 150 -4.14 -17.87 2.97
N ALA A 151 -5.03 -17.22 2.22
CA ALA A 151 -5.00 -15.79 1.99
C ALA A 151 -5.13 -14.96 3.28
N TRP A 152 -4.24 -13.98 3.41
CA TRP A 152 -4.27 -12.94 4.44
C TRP A 152 -4.90 -11.64 3.96
N LEU A 153 -5.44 -11.63 2.76
CA LEU A 153 -6.19 -10.53 2.17
C LEU A 153 -7.65 -10.93 2.00
N HIS A 154 -8.56 -9.99 2.23
CA HIS A 154 -9.94 -10.15 1.83
C HIS A 154 -10.04 -10.09 0.30
N SER A 155 -10.73 -11.06 -0.31
CA SER A 155 -11.16 -10.94 -1.71
C SER A 155 -12.23 -9.86 -1.87
N LEU A 156 -12.76 -9.68 -3.08
CA LEU A 156 -13.93 -8.83 -3.28
C LEU A 156 -15.06 -9.25 -2.31
N ASN A 157 -15.43 -8.35 -1.42
CA ASN A 157 -16.48 -8.55 -0.44
C ASN A 157 -17.64 -7.61 -0.77
N LEU A 158 -18.68 -8.16 -1.41
CA LEU A 158 -19.84 -7.35 -1.83
C LEU A 158 -20.72 -6.88 -0.66
N LEU A 159 -20.61 -7.54 0.50
CA LEU A 159 -21.34 -7.16 1.72
C LEU A 159 -20.59 -6.09 2.53
N ASN A 160 -19.27 -6.00 2.33
CA ASN A 160 -18.42 -4.96 2.92
C ASN A 160 -17.32 -4.54 1.93
N ILE A 161 -17.69 -3.69 0.97
CA ILE A 161 -16.79 -3.29 -0.12
C ILE A 161 -15.53 -2.61 0.42
N GLY A 162 -15.63 -1.89 1.53
CA GLY A 162 -14.51 -1.20 2.17
C GLY A 162 -13.40 -2.12 2.66
N GLU A 163 -13.70 -3.39 2.94
CA GLU A 163 -12.68 -4.39 3.33
C GLU A 163 -12.02 -5.08 2.14
N SER A 164 -12.57 -4.95 0.93
CA SER A 164 -12.03 -5.65 -0.24
C SER A 164 -10.54 -5.31 -0.42
N TYR A 165 -9.71 -6.33 -0.62
CA TYR A 165 -8.27 -6.24 -0.81
C TYR A 165 -7.46 -5.74 0.40
N HIS A 166 -8.09 -5.60 1.58
CA HIS A 166 -7.37 -5.25 2.81
C HIS A 166 -6.84 -6.49 3.54
N PRO A 167 -5.80 -6.35 4.37
CA PRO A 167 -5.34 -7.41 5.24
C PRO A 167 -6.42 -7.85 6.23
N THR A 168 -6.60 -9.15 6.35
CA THR A 168 -7.34 -9.78 7.44
C THR A 168 -6.64 -9.56 8.79
N ALA A 169 -7.28 -9.92 9.89
CA ALA A 169 -6.64 -9.92 11.20
C ALA A 169 -5.31 -10.73 11.22
N ALA A 170 -5.27 -11.88 10.53
CA ALA A 170 -4.06 -12.69 10.40
C ALA A 170 -2.99 -12.00 9.54
N GLY A 171 -3.38 -11.29 8.48
CA GLY A 171 -2.46 -10.47 7.69
C GLY A 171 -1.88 -9.29 8.47
N GLN A 172 -2.66 -8.70 9.36
CA GLN A 172 -2.17 -7.66 10.25
C GLN A 172 -1.17 -8.22 11.28
N SER A 173 -1.55 -9.29 11.99
CA SER A 173 -0.72 -9.83 13.09
C SER A 173 0.47 -10.66 12.61
N GLY A 174 0.36 -11.38 11.50
CA GLY A 174 1.40 -12.23 10.93
C GLY A 174 2.18 -11.62 9.78
N GLY A 175 1.62 -10.63 9.08
CA GLY A 175 2.25 -9.97 7.93
C GLY A 175 2.87 -8.62 8.29
N TYR A 176 2.03 -7.66 8.69
CA TYR A 176 2.45 -6.28 8.97
C TYR A 176 3.20 -6.12 10.30
N LEU A 177 2.68 -6.69 11.39
CA LEU A 177 3.28 -6.51 12.71
C LEU A 177 4.72 -7.03 12.80
N PRO A 178 5.09 -8.20 12.25
CA PRO A 178 6.48 -8.66 12.28
C PRO A 178 7.42 -7.76 11.48
N VAL A 179 6.95 -7.18 10.37
CA VAL A 179 7.73 -6.24 9.56
C VAL A 179 7.96 -4.93 10.33
N LEU A 180 6.93 -4.40 10.98
CA LEU A 180 7.09 -3.23 11.85
C LEU A 180 8.08 -3.53 12.98
N ASN A 181 7.94 -4.65 13.68
CA ASN A 181 8.83 -5.04 14.79
C ASN A 181 10.29 -5.21 14.34
N SER A 182 10.52 -5.64 13.09
CA SER A 182 11.87 -5.80 12.54
C SER A 182 12.50 -4.49 12.12
N ALA A 183 11.69 -3.49 11.77
CA ALA A 183 12.16 -2.23 11.21
C ALA A 183 12.17 -1.08 12.22
N ALA A 184 11.45 -1.22 13.34
CA ALA A 184 11.28 -0.22 14.40
C ALA A 184 12.41 -0.21 15.43
#